data_AF-C0EF84-F1
#
_entry.id   AF-C0EF84-F1
#
_cell.length_a   1.000
_cell.length_b   1.000
_cell.length_c   1.000
_cell.angle_alpha   90.00
_cell.angle_beta   90.00
_cell.angle_gamma   90.00
#
_symmetry.space_group_name_H-M   'P 1'
#
loop_
_entity.id
_entity.type
_entity.pdbx_description
1 polymer ?
#
loop_
_entity_poly.entity_id
_entity_poly.type
_entity_poly.pdbx_seq_one_letter_code
_entity_poly.pdbx_strand_id
1 'polypeptide(L)'
;DQLQIVASGNLPYNLAAMGRQNMGVFLNLKLDCHYDGMTYIPLSPKLESNTVLAWKKNQTMSPLVSVFVNYTKKYINCISDNKI
;
A
#
# COMPACT_ATOMS: atom_id res chain seq x y z
N ASP A 1 -7.03 -28.31 -3.16
CA ASP A 1 -6.28 -27.58 -4.21
C ASP A 1 -5.11 -26.81 -3.62
N GLN A 2 -3.96 -26.80 -4.30
CA GLN A 2 -2.75 -26.10 -3.86
C GLN A 2 -2.50 -24.87 -4.72
N LEU A 3 -2.23 -23.73 -4.08
CA LEU A 3 -1.86 -22.49 -4.75
C LEU A 3 -0.51 -22.67 -5.46
N GLN A 4 -0.45 -22.38 -6.76
CA GLN A 4 0.80 -22.38 -7.52
C GLN A 4 1.48 -21.02 -7.38
N ILE A 5 2.60 -20.97 -6.65
CA ILE A 5 3.37 -19.75 -6.42
C ILE A 5 4.57 -19.77 -7.36
N VAL A 6 4.53 -18.95 -8.41
CA VAL A 6 5.60 -18.85 -9.41
C VAL A 6 6.67 -17.81 -9.05
N ALA A 7 6.32 -16.84 -8.20
CA ALA A 7 7.24 -15.79 -7.74
C ALA A 7 6.73 -15.16 -6.43
N SER A 8 7.64 -14.55 -5.69
CA SER A 8 7.34 -13.69 -4.54
C SER A 8 8.27 -12.46 -4.55
N GLY A 9 7.84 -11.39 -3.90
CA GLY A 9 8.62 -10.15 -3.85
C GLY A 9 7.93 -9.06 -3.04
N ASN A 10 8.70 -8.04 -2.68
CA ASN A 10 8.25 -6.88 -1.89
C ASN A 10 8.18 -5.59 -2.72
N LEU A 11 8.53 -5.64 -4.01
CA LEU A 11 8.49 -4.52 -4.94
C LEU A 11 7.36 -4.73 -5.96
N PRO A 12 6.20 -4.08 -5.79
CA PRO A 12 5.06 -4.24 -6.69
C PRO A 12 5.38 -3.98 -8.17
N TYR A 13 6.30 -3.06 -8.46
CA TYR A 13 6.74 -2.77 -9.83
C TYR A 13 7.33 -4.00 -10.53
N ASN A 14 8.15 -4.79 -9.82
CA ASN A 14 8.76 -6.00 -10.38
C ASN A 14 7.70 -7.08 -10.63
N LEU A 15 6.75 -7.23 -9.70
CA LEU A 15 5.63 -8.16 -9.87
C LEU A 15 4.72 -7.73 -11.03
N ALA A 16 4.47 -6.43 -11.19
CA ALA A 16 3.71 -5.88 -12.31
C ALA A 16 4.41 -6.10 -13.66
N ALA A 17 5.75 -6.05 -13.71
CA ALA A 17 6.50 -6.39 -14.91
C ALA A 17 6.28 -7.86 -15.33
N MET A 18 6.26 -8.79 -14.38
CA MET A 18 5.95 -10.21 -14.65
C MET A 18 4.49 -10.42 -15.07
N GLY A 19 3.55 -9.76 -14.38
CA GLY A 19 2.12 -9.81 -14.72
C GLY A 19 1.85 -9.34 -16.15
N ARG A 20 2.51 -8.26 -16.60
CA ARG A 20 2.43 -7.76 -17.98
C ARG A 20 2.95 -8.74 -19.03
N GLN A 21 3.85 -9.64 -18.64
CA GLN A 21 4.35 -10.72 -19.51
C GLN A 21 3.51 -12.01 -19.40
N ASN A 22 2.29 -11.92 -18.84
CA ASN A 22 1.37 -13.05 -18.64
C ASN A 22 1.94 -14.19 -17.77
N MET A 23 2.89 -13.89 -16.89
CA MET A 23 3.46 -14.90 -15.97
C MET A 23 2.51 -15.24 -14.81
N GLY A 24 1.45 -14.47 -14.60
CA GLY A 24 0.44 -14.71 -13.58
C GLY A 24 -0.17 -13.42 -13.04
N VAL A 25 -0.94 -13.56 -11.95
CA VAL A 25 -1.45 -12.44 -11.15
C VAL A 25 -0.71 -12.36 -9.83
N PHE A 26 -0.72 -11.20 -9.18
CA PHE A 26 -0.08 -11.01 -7.88
C PHE A 26 -1.01 -10.27 -6.92
N LEU A 27 -0.92 -10.62 -5.64
CA LEU A 27 -1.63 -9.93 -4.56
C LEU A 27 -0.83 -8.69 -4.17
N ASN A 28 -1.50 -7.53 -4.10
CA ASN A 28 -0.88 -6.28 -3.70
C ASN A 28 -1.89 -5.33 -3.04
N LEU A 29 -1.39 -4.34 -2.33
CA LEU A 29 -2.19 -3.20 -1.87
C LEU A 29 -2.60 -2.33 -3.06
N LYS A 30 -3.80 -1.74 -3.00
CA LYS A 30 -4.18 -0.67 -3.93
C LYS A 30 -3.42 0.60 -3.57
N LEU A 31 -2.31 0.84 -4.25
CA LEU A 31 -1.50 2.05 -4.14
C LEU A 31 -1.97 3.08 -5.17
N ASP A 32 -1.67 4.36 -4.93
CA ASP A 32 -1.88 5.45 -5.89
C ASP A 32 -0.82 5.40 -7.00
N CYS A 33 -0.89 4.34 -7.82
CA CYS A 33 0.00 4.12 -8.95
C CYS A 33 -0.76 3.38 -10.06
N HIS A 34 -0.39 3.67 -11.30
CA HIS A 34 -0.91 2.99 -12.48
C HIS A 34 0.17 2.12 -13.10
N TYR A 35 -0.20 0.90 -13.50
CA TYR A 35 0.65 0.02 -14.27
C TYR A 35 -0.06 -0.25 -15.59
N ASP A 36 0.51 0.24 -16.70
CA ASP A 36 -0.08 0.09 -18.02
C ASP A 36 -0.35 -1.39 -18.34
N GLY A 37 -1.55 -1.68 -18.83
CA GLY A 37 -1.97 -3.05 -19.16
C GLY A 37 -2.30 -3.94 -17.96
N MET A 38 -2.32 -3.40 -16.73
CA MET A 38 -2.75 -4.10 -15.53
C MET A 38 -4.02 -3.46 -14.95
N THR A 39 -4.87 -4.28 -14.34
CA THR A 39 -6.08 -3.84 -13.65
C THR A 39 -6.09 -4.37 -12.23
N TYR A 40 -6.36 -3.51 -11.26
CA TYR A 40 -6.57 -3.93 -9.87
C TYR A 40 -7.97 -4.51 -9.70
N ILE A 41 -8.05 -5.71 -9.13
CA ILE A 41 -9.31 -6.39 -8.81
C ILE A 41 -9.35 -6.62 -7.29
N PRO A 42 -10.32 -6.06 -6.56
CA PRO A 42 -10.44 -6.31 -5.12
C PRO A 42 -10.85 -7.77 -4.86
N LEU A 43 -10.30 -8.36 -3.81
CA LEU A 43 -10.77 -9.66 -3.32
C LEU A 43 -12.21 -9.54 -2.79
N SER A 44 -12.94 -10.66 -2.87
CA SER A 44 -14.22 -10.84 -2.20
C SER A 44 -14.14 -12.08 -1.30
N PRO A 45 -14.25 -11.93 0.04
CA PRO A 45 -14.43 -10.67 0.77
C PRO A 45 -13.20 -9.74 0.70
N LYS A 46 -13.42 -8.45 0.96
CA LYS A 46 -12.36 -7.44 0.92
C LYS A 46 -11.34 -7.70 2.03
N LEU A 47 -10.06 -7.69 1.65
CA LEU A 47 -8.93 -7.72 2.59
C LEU A 47 -8.37 -6.30 2.73
N GLU A 48 -8.30 -5.80 3.96
CA GLU A 48 -7.87 -4.43 4.26
C GLU A 48 -6.61 -4.40 5.12
N SER A 49 -5.78 -3.38 4.91
CA SER A 49 -4.59 -3.11 5.70
C SER A 49 -4.56 -1.64 6.11
N ASN A 50 -4.17 -1.37 7.36
CA ASN A 50 -4.13 -0.02 7.91
C ASN A 50 -2.71 0.56 7.84
N THR A 51 -2.61 1.85 7.51
CA THR A 51 -1.36 2.62 7.60
C THR A 51 -1.38 3.46 8.86
N VAL A 52 -0.27 3.46 9.61
CA VAL A 52 -0.14 4.23 10.85
C VAL A 52 1.11 5.09 10.85
N LEU A 53 1.03 6.26 11.48
CA LEU A 53 2.20 7.06 11.81
C LEU A 53 2.70 6.64 13.20
N ALA A 54 3.86 5.98 13.25
CA ALA A 54 4.47 5.52 14.49
C ALA A 54 5.58 6.47 14.97
N TRP A 55 5.69 6.70 16.29
CA TRP A 55 6.74 7.50 16.90
C TRP A 55 7.30 6.82 18.16
N LYS A 56 8.57 7.06 18.47
CA LYS A 56 9.24 6.50 19.65
C LYS A 56 8.69 7.16 20.93
N LYS A 57 8.07 6.38 21.79
CA LYS A 57 7.39 6.84 23.02
C LYS A 57 8.26 7.73 23.93
N ASN A 58 9.53 7.39 24.08
CA ASN A 58 10.45 8.05 25.01
C ASN A 58 11.46 8.98 24.30
N GLN A 59 11.10 9.52 23.14
CA GLN A 59 11.92 10.50 22.43
C GLN A 59 11.25 11.86 22.47
N THR A 60 11.92 12.84 23.06
CA THR A 60 11.46 14.23 23.08
C THR A 60 11.19 14.68 21.64
N MET A 61 9.93 15.04 21.39
CA MET A 61 9.51 15.53 20.09
C MET A 61 9.95 16.99 19.98
N SER A 62 10.85 17.28 19.04
CA SER A 62 11.24 18.67 18.80
C SER A 62 10.04 19.48 18.32
N PRO A 63 10.04 20.82 18.48
CA PRO A 63 8.97 21.67 17.97
C PRO A 63 8.69 21.43 16.48
N LEU A 64 9.73 21.22 15.67
CA LEU A 64 9.61 20.90 14.24
C LEU A 64 8.81 19.61 14.01
N VAL A 65 9.14 18.53 14.73
CA VAL A 65 8.46 17.24 14.57
C VAL A 65 7.00 17.36 15.03
N SER A 66 6.72 18.12 16.09
CA SER A 66 5.34 18.37 16.53
C SER A 66 4.51 19.06 15.45
N VAL A 67 5.07 20.09 14.81
CA VAL A 67 4.44 20.78 13.67
C VAL A 67 4.24 19.82 12.49
N PHE A 68 5.24 19.01 12.16
CA PHE A 68 5.14 18.01 11.09
C PHE A 68 4.03 16.99 11.37
N VAL A 69 3.98 16.40 12.57
CA VAL A 69 2.95 15.42 12.94
C VAL A 69 1.55 16.04 12.85
N ASN A 70 1.38 17.26 13.35
CA ASN A 70 0.10 17.96 13.26
C ASN A 70 -0.30 18.28 11.81
N TYR A 71 0.67 18.63 10.97
CA TYR A 71 0.45 18.82 9.53
C TYR A 71 0.02 17.51 8.86
N THR A 72 0.75 16.42 9.08
CA THR A 72 0.49 15.11 8.45
C THR A 72 -0.87 14.52 8.86
N LYS A 73 -1.32 14.75 10.11
CA LYS A 73 -2.66 14.33 10.57
C LYS A 73 -3.81 14.88 9.72
N LYS A 74 -3.64 16.04 9.08
CA LYS A 74 -4.66 16.61 8.16
C LYS A 74 -4.90 15.73 6.95
N TYR A 75 -3.89 14.99 6.51
CA TYR A 75 -3.93 14.18 5.29
C TYR A 75 -4.17 12.71 5.56
N ILE A 76 -3.69 12.18 6.69
CA ILE A 76 -3.88 10.75 7.04
C ILE A 76 -5.36 10.38 7.09
N ASN A 77 -6.23 11.26 7.61
CA ASN A 77 -7.67 10.99 7.68
C ASN A 77 -8.30 10.86 6.27
N CYS A 78 -7.78 11.61 5.29
CA CYS A 78 -8.28 11.57 3.91
C CYS A 78 -7.82 10.31 3.14
N ILE A 79 -6.79 9.60 3.60
CA ILE A 79 -6.32 8.37 2.94
C ILE A 79 -7.41 7.29 2.98
N SER A 80 -8.17 7.22 4.08
CA SER A 80 -9.29 6.29 4.24
C SER A 80 -10.54 6.72 3.47
N ASP A 81 -10.72 8.04 3.31
CA ASP A 81 -11.89 8.65 2.67
C ASP A 81 -11.74 8.87 1.17
N ASN A 82 -10.62 8.45 0.58
CA ASN A 82 -10.43 8.41 -0.86
C ASN A 82 -11.29 7.26 -1.42
N LYS A 83 -12.61 7.49 -1.40
CA LYS A 83 -13.63 6.61 -1.92
C LYS A 83 -13.43 6.52 -3.43
N ILE A 84 -13.12 5.30 -3.84
CA ILE A 84 -13.17 4.83 -5.23
C ILE A 84 -14.63 4.83 -5.66
#